data_AF-A0A4R0ETX1-F1
#
_entry.id   AF-A0A4R0ETX1-F1
#
_cell.length_a   1.000
_cell.length_b   1.000
_cell.length_c   1.000
_cell.angle_alpha   90.00
_cell.angle_beta   90.00
_cell.angle_gamma   90.00
#
_symmetry.space_group_name_H-M   'P 1'
#
loop_
_entity.id
_entity.type
_entity.pdbx_description
1 polymer ?
#
loop_
_entity_poly.entity_id
_entity_poly.type
_entity_poly.pdbx_seq_one_letter_code
_entity_poly.pdbx_strand_id
1 'polypeptide(L)'
;MTTYVIRAKYFGYNDEVFYVTGNRISNVFQDQAEAEAVYQKLEAEGARDFALYEVESLFDADEATLKQLDEFIFSRCGEHIYQDGEVSRDVLPSSLSDADTFSFVQMAEMQKFQLVSFEHEVKFYGLWSTKKQQWLEEHDEFFAGLIYAESPELLKDKIESIFADYDYSDIELAGSLESLSDQPILLKALIQVEYALSYDEDKQILNIGLWQNEALYAVNALLKQPLFEIKQIELAEIQRLEQELAKMHSYDEDYEYDEE
;
A
#
# COMPACT_ATOMS: atom_id res chain seq x y z
N MET A 1 22.08 -5.73 -12.66
CA MET A 1 22.42 -4.31 -12.42
C MET A 1 21.63 -3.91 -11.19
N THR A 2 22.22 -3.17 -10.25
CA THR A 2 21.49 -2.78 -9.04
C THR A 2 20.43 -1.75 -9.41
N THR A 3 19.19 -2.01 -9.05
CA THR A 3 18.08 -1.07 -9.26
C THR A 3 17.74 -0.40 -7.93
N TYR A 4 17.62 0.92 -7.95
CA TYR A 4 17.17 1.71 -6.81
C TYR A 4 15.73 2.16 -7.07
N VAL A 5 14.85 1.96 -6.12
CA VAL A 5 13.42 2.26 -6.23
C VAL A 5 13.01 3.16 -5.09
N ILE A 6 12.38 4.29 -5.42
CA ILE A 6 11.71 5.12 -4.44
C ILE A 6 10.25 4.66 -4.37
N ARG A 7 9.82 4.20 -3.20
CA ARG A 7 8.43 3.89 -2.89
C ARG A 7 7.80 5.06 -2.16
N ALA A 8 6.61 5.47 -2.56
CA ALA A 8 5.79 6.42 -1.84
C ALA A 8 4.90 5.66 -0.85
N LYS A 9 4.92 6.10 0.40
CA LYS A 9 3.92 5.77 1.40
C LYS A 9 2.79 6.79 1.30
N TYR A 10 1.61 6.32 1.65
CA TYR A 10 0.40 7.10 1.81
C TYR A 10 0.06 7.14 3.28
N PHE A 11 -0.59 8.22 3.69
CA PHE A 11 -1.14 8.33 5.02
C PHE A 11 -2.65 8.16 4.89
N GLY A 12 -3.18 7.07 5.44
CA GLY A 12 -4.62 6.94 5.68
C GLY A 12 -4.97 7.67 6.98
N TYR A 13 -6.18 8.19 7.11
CA TYR A 13 -6.67 8.77 8.37
C TYR A 13 -7.69 7.79 8.96
N ASN A 14 -7.45 7.32 10.18
CA ASN A 14 -8.55 6.78 10.97
C ASN A 14 -9.14 7.92 11.82
N ASP A 15 -10.25 7.69 12.51
CA ASP A 15 -10.95 8.72 13.29
C ASP A 15 -10.13 9.36 14.43
N GLU A 16 -8.87 8.94 14.65
CA GLU A 16 -7.97 9.42 15.69
C GLU A 16 -6.56 9.85 15.20
N VAL A 17 -5.96 9.19 14.19
CA VAL A 17 -4.58 9.41 13.71
C VAL A 17 -4.37 9.07 12.23
N PHE A 18 -3.31 9.63 11.64
CA PHE A 18 -2.81 9.20 10.34
C PHE A 18 -1.92 7.96 10.46
N TYR A 19 -2.24 6.87 9.74
CA TYR A 19 -1.40 5.67 9.65
C TYR A 19 -0.68 5.59 8.31
N VAL A 20 0.53 5.03 8.33
CA VAL A 20 1.33 4.79 7.12
C VAL A 20 0.85 3.53 6.40
N THR A 21 0.46 3.66 5.13
CA THR A 21 0.08 2.56 4.23
C THR A 21 0.67 2.73 2.83
N GLY A 22 0.57 1.70 2.00
CA GLY A 22 0.95 1.75 0.58
C GLY A 22 2.46 1.67 0.30
N ASN A 23 2.78 1.28 -0.94
CA ASN A 23 4.13 0.95 -1.38
C ASN A 23 4.40 1.38 -2.85
N ARG A 24 3.64 2.35 -3.38
CA ARG A 24 3.66 2.74 -4.80
C ARG A 24 5.08 3.06 -5.27
N ILE A 25 5.51 2.44 -6.36
CA ILE A 25 6.76 2.82 -7.01
C ILE A 25 6.61 4.22 -7.64
N SER A 26 7.34 5.19 -7.07
CA SER A 26 7.36 6.57 -7.52
C SER A 26 8.44 6.79 -8.58
N ASN A 27 9.67 6.31 -8.32
CA ASN A 27 10.82 6.48 -9.22
C ASN A 27 11.73 5.26 -9.21
N VAL A 28 12.49 5.08 -10.29
CA VAL A 28 13.41 3.95 -10.50
C VAL A 28 14.71 4.50 -11.09
N PHE A 29 15.85 4.09 -10.53
CA PHE A 29 17.16 4.55 -10.93
C PHE A 29 18.14 3.38 -11.04
N GLN A 30 19.18 3.60 -11.84
CA GLN A 30 20.34 2.70 -11.95
C GLN A 30 21.61 3.31 -11.33
N ASP A 31 21.57 4.61 -11.02
CA ASP A 31 22.62 5.33 -10.31
C ASP A 31 22.17 5.64 -8.89
N GLN A 32 23.02 5.33 -7.91
CA GLN A 32 22.71 5.51 -6.50
C GLN A 32 22.63 6.99 -6.11
N ALA A 33 23.55 7.82 -6.59
CA ALA A 33 23.63 9.21 -6.21
C ALA A 33 22.45 10.00 -6.76
N GLU A 34 22.00 9.67 -7.98
CA GLU A 34 20.76 10.21 -8.54
C GLU A 34 19.54 9.81 -7.70
N ALA A 35 19.43 8.53 -7.32
CA ALA A 35 18.34 8.04 -6.49
C ALA A 35 18.28 8.73 -5.12
N GLU A 36 19.44 8.90 -4.47
CA GLU A 36 19.56 9.60 -3.18
C GLU A 36 19.20 11.08 -3.29
N ALA A 37 19.63 11.76 -4.35
CA ALA A 37 19.32 13.17 -4.57
C ALA A 37 17.81 13.39 -4.80
N VAL A 38 17.16 12.53 -5.60
CA VAL A 38 15.71 12.60 -5.81
C VAL A 38 14.95 12.22 -4.55
N TYR A 39 15.40 11.19 -3.81
CA TYR A 39 14.80 10.79 -2.55
C TYR A 39 14.78 11.93 -1.52
N GLN A 40 15.93 12.59 -1.30
CA GLN A 40 16.03 13.72 -0.38
C GLN A 40 15.09 14.86 -0.77
N LYS A 41 15.01 15.16 -2.07
CA LYS A 41 14.13 16.20 -2.58
C LYS A 41 12.66 15.87 -2.35
N LEU A 42 12.23 14.65 -2.69
CA LEU A 42 10.84 14.21 -2.52
C LEU A 42 10.41 14.22 -1.05
N GLU A 43 11.27 13.77 -0.14
CA GLU A 43 10.99 13.83 1.31
C GLU A 43 10.86 15.28 1.81
N ALA A 44 11.75 16.17 1.38
CA ALA A 44 11.70 17.57 1.77
C ALA A 44 10.46 18.30 1.22
N GLU A 45 10.02 17.97 0.01
CA GLU A 45 8.77 18.48 -0.57
C GLU A 45 7.56 17.89 0.18
N GLY A 46 7.51 16.57 0.32
CA GLY A 46 6.38 15.86 0.94
C GLY A 46 6.16 16.18 2.41
N ALA A 47 7.22 16.48 3.17
CA ALA A 47 7.11 16.86 4.58
C ALA A 47 6.48 18.24 4.81
N ARG A 48 6.38 19.07 3.76
CA ARG A 48 5.72 20.38 3.82
C ARG A 48 4.25 20.34 3.39
N ASP A 49 3.75 19.18 3.00
CA ASP A 49 2.35 18.99 2.55
C ASP A 49 1.38 18.66 3.69
N PHE A 50 1.87 18.37 4.90
CA PHE A 50 1.04 17.92 6.02
C PHE A 50 1.26 18.72 7.31
N ALA A 51 0.19 18.94 8.05
CA ALA A 51 0.24 19.63 9.33
C ALA A 51 0.96 18.78 10.38
N LEU A 52 1.82 19.39 11.18
CA LEU A 52 2.70 18.65 12.09
C LEU A 52 1.93 17.91 13.21
N TYR A 53 0.83 18.49 13.70
CA TYR A 53 -0.01 17.86 14.73
C TYR A 53 -0.72 16.58 14.26
N GLU A 54 -0.76 16.35 12.95
CA GLU A 54 -1.39 15.19 12.31
C GLU A 54 -0.40 14.03 12.09
N VAL A 55 0.90 14.26 12.33
CA VAL A 55 1.92 13.23 12.17
C VAL A 55 1.95 12.34 13.42
N GLU A 56 1.64 11.05 13.27
CA GLU A 56 1.59 10.07 14.38
C GLU A 56 2.86 10.09 15.25
N SER A 57 4.05 10.09 14.62
CA SER A 57 5.32 10.11 15.35
C SER A 57 5.54 11.39 16.18
N LEU A 58 4.87 12.49 15.84
CA LEU A 58 4.88 13.74 16.63
C LEU A 58 3.75 13.76 17.66
N PHE A 59 2.59 13.19 17.34
CA PHE A 59 1.45 13.08 18.24
C PHE A 59 1.76 12.19 19.45
N ASP A 60 2.42 11.06 19.21
CA ASP A 60 2.79 10.07 20.23
C ASP A 60 4.13 10.37 20.93
N ALA A 61 4.88 11.37 20.45
CA ALA A 61 6.17 11.74 21.02
C ALA A 61 6.04 12.29 22.45
N ASP A 62 7.01 11.94 23.29
CA ASP A 62 7.11 12.56 24.62
C ASP A 62 7.62 14.01 24.54
N GLU A 63 7.37 14.77 25.62
CA GLU A 63 7.77 16.19 25.70
C GLU A 63 9.29 16.38 25.49
N ALA A 64 10.12 15.40 25.87
CA ALA A 64 11.56 15.49 25.69
C ALA A 64 11.94 15.42 24.20
N THR A 65 11.33 14.49 23.47
CA THR A 65 11.50 14.33 22.02
C THR A 65 11.00 15.55 21.28
N LEU A 66 9.81 16.06 21.62
CA LEU A 66 9.24 17.25 21.01
C LEU A 66 10.12 18.49 21.20
N LYS A 67 10.68 18.70 22.40
CA LYS A 67 11.64 19.79 22.65
C LYS A 67 12.93 19.64 21.87
N GLN A 68 13.42 18.41 21.69
CA GLN A 68 14.62 18.17 20.88
C GLN A 68 14.38 18.51 19.40
N LEU A 69 13.22 18.11 18.87
CA LEU A 69 12.80 18.40 17.51
C LEU A 69 12.58 19.91 17.30
N ASP A 70 11.97 20.59 18.27
CA ASP A 70 11.79 22.04 18.25
C ASP A 70 13.11 22.81 18.27
N GLU A 71 14.04 22.47 19.16
CA GLU A 71 15.36 23.11 19.22
C GLU A 71 16.14 22.93 17.91
N PHE A 72 15.99 21.77 17.25
CA PHE A 72 16.58 21.54 15.94
C PHE A 72 16.08 22.58 14.92
N ILE A 73 14.77 22.80 14.82
CA ILE A 73 14.17 23.78 13.92
C ILE A 73 14.55 25.20 14.31
N PHE A 74 14.40 25.55 15.60
CA PHE A 74 14.68 26.88 16.12
C PHE A 74 16.12 27.32 15.87
N SER A 75 17.08 26.43 16.09
CA SER A 75 18.50 26.72 15.84
C SER A 75 18.84 26.99 14.38
N ARG A 76 17.98 26.56 13.43
CA ARG A 76 18.21 26.64 11.98
C ARG A 76 17.46 27.78 11.32
N CYS A 77 16.23 28.04 11.72
CA CYS A 77 15.42 29.09 11.11
C CYS A 77 14.79 30.07 12.10
N GLY A 78 14.93 29.86 13.41
CA GLY A 78 14.40 30.75 14.46
C GLY A 78 12.88 30.62 14.68
N GLU A 79 12.24 29.64 14.05
CA GLU A 79 10.82 29.33 14.22
C GLU A 79 10.66 28.14 15.17
N HIS A 80 9.52 28.07 15.84
CA HIS A 80 9.18 26.98 16.75
C HIS A 80 8.08 26.11 16.15
N ILE A 81 8.15 24.82 16.42
CA ILE A 81 7.13 23.82 16.09
C ILE A 81 6.49 23.21 17.34
N TYR A 82 7.00 23.51 18.54
CA TYR A 82 6.43 23.06 19.81
C TYR A 82 6.46 24.19 20.85
N GLN A 83 5.28 24.65 21.29
CA GLN A 83 5.14 25.72 22.28
C GLN A 83 3.94 25.44 23.19
N ASP A 84 4.04 25.87 24.46
CA ASP A 84 2.97 25.77 25.46
C ASP A 84 2.39 24.35 25.65
N GLY A 85 3.19 23.32 25.37
CA GLY A 85 2.78 21.92 25.49
C GLY A 85 2.14 21.33 24.24
N GLU A 86 2.06 22.09 23.15
CA GLU A 86 1.37 21.69 21.91
C GLU A 86 2.31 21.74 20.70
N VAL A 87 2.15 20.78 19.79
CA VAL A 87 2.77 20.78 18.46
C VAL A 87 2.03 21.78 17.56
N SER A 88 2.76 22.47 16.69
CA SER A 88 2.20 23.41 15.74
C SER A 88 1.10 22.77 14.89
N ARG A 89 0.05 23.55 14.62
CA ARG A 89 -1.02 23.15 13.71
C ARG A 89 -0.68 23.43 12.24
N ASP A 90 0.44 24.08 11.99
CA ASP A 90 0.94 24.37 10.66
C ASP A 90 1.86 23.25 10.14
N VAL A 91 2.32 23.39 8.90
CA VAL A 91 3.35 22.56 8.27
C VAL A 91 4.76 23.00 8.72
N LEU A 92 5.80 22.29 8.27
CA LEU A 92 7.18 22.71 8.51
C LEU A 92 7.46 24.14 7.97
N PRO A 93 8.22 24.98 8.71
CA PRO A 93 8.54 26.34 8.28
C PRO A 93 9.17 26.40 6.89
N SER A 94 8.63 27.24 6.01
CA SER A 94 9.16 27.46 4.66
C SER A 94 10.59 28.04 4.64
N SER A 95 11.01 28.64 5.75
CA SER A 95 12.36 29.17 5.99
C SER A 95 13.41 28.08 6.26
N LEU A 96 12.99 26.86 6.59
CA LEU A 96 13.86 25.70 6.79
C LEU A 96 14.38 25.18 5.45
N SER A 97 15.69 25.01 5.32
CA SER A 97 16.32 24.52 4.09
C SER A 97 15.93 23.07 3.78
N ASP A 98 15.89 22.66 2.51
CA ASP A 98 15.54 21.28 2.14
C ASP A 98 16.42 20.22 2.83
N ALA A 99 17.71 20.51 3.03
CA ALA A 99 18.63 19.61 3.71
C ALA A 99 18.32 19.48 5.21
N ASP A 100 17.94 20.59 5.86
CA ASP A 100 17.53 20.56 7.26
C ASP A 100 16.13 19.94 7.41
N THR A 101 15.21 20.20 6.47
CA THR A 101 13.89 19.54 6.37
C THR A 101 14.06 18.03 6.26
N PHE A 102 14.91 17.54 5.35
CA PHE A 102 15.20 16.13 5.22
C PHE A 102 15.78 15.54 6.52
N SER A 103 16.70 16.25 7.16
CA SER A 103 17.28 15.82 8.44
C SER A 103 16.22 15.73 9.55
N PHE A 104 15.32 16.72 9.61
CA PHE A 104 14.19 16.71 10.53
C PHE A 104 13.29 15.51 10.28
N VAL A 105 12.94 15.22 9.02
CA VAL A 105 12.10 14.08 8.64
C VAL A 105 12.70 12.76 9.14
N GLN A 106 14.02 12.60 9.04
CA GLN A 106 14.70 11.42 9.57
C GLN A 106 14.66 11.35 11.10
N MET A 107 14.84 12.48 11.78
CA MET A 107 14.81 12.56 13.25
C MET A 107 13.42 12.33 13.84
N ALA A 108 12.39 12.83 13.16
CA ALA A 108 10.99 12.73 13.55
C ALA A 108 10.34 11.43 13.05
N GLU A 109 11.05 10.59 12.31
CA GLU A 109 10.51 9.34 11.73
C GLU A 109 9.23 9.54 10.89
N MET A 110 9.15 10.67 10.18
CA MET A 110 7.98 11.07 9.38
C MET A 110 8.17 10.84 7.86
N GLN A 111 8.98 9.84 7.48
CA GLN A 111 9.31 9.57 6.08
C GLN A 111 8.06 9.19 5.26
N LYS A 112 7.75 10.01 4.25
CA LYS A 112 6.70 9.74 3.24
C LYS A 112 7.22 8.81 2.14
N PHE A 113 8.53 8.72 1.96
CA PHE A 113 9.13 7.89 0.92
C PHE A 113 10.07 6.84 1.52
N GLN A 114 10.46 5.88 0.71
CA GLN A 114 11.48 4.89 1.04
C GLN A 114 12.35 4.63 -0.17
N LEU A 115 13.67 4.76 0.01
CA LEU A 115 14.64 4.33 -0.99
C LEU A 115 15.04 2.87 -0.73
N VAL A 116 14.75 1.98 -1.67
CA VAL A 116 15.07 0.54 -1.60
C VAL A 116 16.02 0.19 -2.73
N SER A 117 17.03 -0.64 -2.46
CA SER A 117 17.95 -1.16 -3.48
C SER A 117 17.74 -2.66 -3.69
N PHE A 118 17.86 -3.08 -4.95
CA PHE A 118 17.79 -4.46 -5.37
C PHE A 118 19.10 -4.82 -6.08
N GLU A 119 19.91 -5.69 -5.48
CA GLU A 119 21.23 -6.10 -6.02
C GLU A 119 21.13 -6.86 -7.35
N HIS A 120 19.96 -7.41 -7.65
CA HIS A 120 19.64 -8.17 -8.84
C HIS A 120 18.41 -7.59 -9.55
N GLU A 121 18.13 -8.07 -10.75
CA GLU A 121 16.89 -7.74 -11.45
C GLU A 121 15.71 -8.14 -10.58
N VAL A 122 15.01 -7.13 -10.05
CA VAL A 122 13.85 -7.33 -9.18
C VAL A 122 12.67 -7.80 -10.04
N LYS A 123 12.02 -8.86 -9.58
CA LYS A 123 10.74 -9.30 -10.14
C LYS A 123 9.64 -8.83 -9.22
N PHE A 124 8.57 -8.33 -9.80
CA PHE A 124 7.35 -8.01 -9.07
C PHE A 124 6.26 -9.00 -9.46
N TYR A 125 5.38 -9.25 -8.50
CA TYR A 125 4.23 -10.11 -8.64
C TYR A 125 3.00 -9.33 -8.23
N GLY A 126 1.93 -9.40 -9.01
CA GLY A 126 0.63 -8.81 -8.70
C GLY A 126 -0.44 -9.87 -8.50
N LEU A 127 -1.52 -9.50 -7.81
CA LEU A 127 -2.74 -10.30 -7.75
C LEU A 127 -3.63 -10.02 -8.95
N TRP A 128 -3.99 -11.07 -9.68
CA TRP A 128 -4.88 -11.01 -10.84
C TRP A 128 -6.23 -11.64 -10.52
N SER A 129 -7.30 -10.88 -10.66
CA SER A 129 -8.67 -11.39 -10.59
C SER A 129 -9.00 -12.18 -11.85
N THR A 130 -9.35 -13.46 -11.70
CA THR A 130 -9.82 -14.26 -12.82
C THR A 130 -11.28 -13.98 -13.16
N LYS A 131 -12.07 -13.46 -12.21
CA LYS A 131 -13.47 -13.09 -12.42
C LYS A 131 -13.59 -11.81 -13.25
N LYS A 132 -12.84 -10.77 -12.88
CA LYS A 132 -12.86 -9.47 -13.58
C LYS A 132 -11.84 -9.37 -14.71
N GLN A 133 -10.85 -10.27 -14.77
CA GLN A 133 -9.75 -10.23 -15.75
C GLN A 133 -8.98 -8.90 -15.68
N GLN A 134 -8.62 -8.50 -14.45
CA GLN A 134 -7.83 -7.30 -14.17
C GLN A 134 -6.93 -7.53 -12.96
N TRP A 135 -5.94 -6.65 -12.78
CA TRP A 135 -5.17 -6.62 -11.54
C TRP A 135 -6.04 -6.15 -10.38
N LEU A 136 -5.79 -6.69 -9.19
CA LEU A 136 -6.46 -6.25 -7.98
C LEU A 136 -5.84 -4.95 -7.48
N GLU A 137 -6.72 -4.14 -6.93
CA GLU A 137 -6.46 -2.83 -6.39
C GLU A 137 -6.84 -2.83 -4.91
N GLU A 138 -6.08 -2.10 -4.09
CA GLU A 138 -6.46 -1.73 -2.74
C GLU A 138 -6.99 -0.30 -2.75
N HIS A 139 -8.12 -0.06 -2.09
CA HIS A 139 -8.74 1.25 -1.97
C HIS A 139 -8.89 1.62 -0.50
N ASP A 140 -8.60 2.87 -0.18
CA ASP A 140 -8.76 3.51 1.11
C ASP A 140 -9.34 4.93 0.90
N GLU A 141 -9.72 5.62 1.97
CA GLU A 141 -10.46 6.90 1.92
C GLU A 141 -9.78 7.96 1.04
N PHE A 142 -8.45 7.91 0.92
CA PHE A 142 -7.65 8.83 0.09
C PHE A 142 -6.60 8.13 -0.78
N PHE A 143 -6.77 6.84 -1.02
CA PHE A 143 -5.76 6.06 -1.73
C PHE A 143 -6.39 4.97 -2.59
N ALA A 144 -5.82 4.78 -3.79
CA ALA A 144 -5.99 3.56 -4.54
C ALA A 144 -4.63 3.13 -5.08
N GLY A 145 -4.29 1.86 -4.88
CA GLY A 145 -3.00 1.29 -5.26
C GLY A 145 -3.16 -0.08 -5.89
N LEU A 146 -2.18 -0.45 -6.69
CA LEU A 146 -2.11 -1.78 -7.25
C LEU A 146 -1.60 -2.74 -6.16
N ILE A 147 -2.17 -3.94 -6.06
CA ILE A 147 -1.66 -4.96 -5.13
C ILE A 147 -0.52 -5.74 -5.79
N TYR A 148 0.72 -5.40 -5.44
CA TYR A 148 1.92 -6.09 -5.89
C TYR A 148 3.03 -6.13 -4.82
N ALA A 149 3.95 -7.07 -4.97
CA ALA A 149 5.12 -7.25 -4.10
C ALA A 149 6.30 -7.89 -4.83
N GLU A 150 7.50 -7.80 -4.25
CA GLU A 150 8.73 -8.42 -4.78
C GLU A 150 8.77 -9.95 -4.62
N SER A 151 7.79 -10.55 -3.95
CA SER A 151 7.63 -12.01 -3.89
C SER A 151 6.17 -12.44 -3.75
N PRO A 152 5.77 -13.61 -4.26
CA PRO A 152 4.41 -14.13 -4.12
C PRO A 152 3.94 -14.32 -2.67
N GLU A 153 4.86 -14.65 -1.77
CA GLU A 153 4.54 -14.91 -0.35
C GLU A 153 4.02 -13.66 0.35
N LEU A 154 4.55 -12.49 0.00
CA LEU A 154 4.12 -11.19 0.55
C LEU A 154 2.71 -10.79 0.10
N LEU A 155 2.14 -11.47 -0.90
CA LEU A 155 0.79 -11.20 -1.38
C LEU A 155 -0.28 -11.99 -0.63
N LYS A 156 0.10 -12.99 0.19
CA LYS A 156 -0.86 -13.89 0.84
C LYS A 156 -1.87 -13.15 1.72
N ASP A 157 -1.39 -12.19 2.49
CA ASP A 157 -2.23 -11.39 3.38
C ASP A 157 -3.15 -10.42 2.63
N LYS A 158 -2.91 -10.20 1.34
CA LYS A 158 -3.70 -9.31 0.48
C LYS A 158 -4.76 -10.04 -0.36
N ILE A 159 -4.89 -11.35 -0.20
CA ILE A 159 -5.79 -12.17 -1.02
C ILE A 159 -7.26 -11.94 -0.65
N GLU A 160 -7.54 -11.44 0.56
CA GLU A 160 -8.88 -10.97 0.94
C GLU A 160 -9.48 -9.96 -0.03
N SER A 161 -8.65 -9.18 -0.75
CA SER A 161 -9.14 -8.23 -1.75
C SER A 161 -9.97 -8.90 -2.87
N ILE A 162 -9.86 -10.22 -3.04
CA ILE A 162 -10.76 -10.98 -3.94
C ILE A 162 -12.21 -10.93 -3.50
N PHE A 163 -12.51 -10.80 -2.21
CA PHE A 163 -13.91 -10.69 -1.75
C PHE A 163 -14.61 -9.44 -2.30
N ALA A 164 -13.87 -8.40 -2.70
CA ALA A 164 -14.44 -7.23 -3.39
C ALA A 164 -15.07 -7.59 -4.75
N ASP A 165 -14.62 -8.68 -5.40
CA ASP A 165 -15.24 -9.18 -6.62
C ASP A 165 -16.56 -9.91 -6.36
N TYR A 166 -16.86 -10.19 -5.11
CA TYR A 166 -18.04 -10.91 -4.62
C TYR A 166 -18.81 -10.04 -3.62
N ASP A 167 -18.78 -8.72 -3.81
CA ASP A 167 -19.54 -7.74 -3.00
C ASP A 167 -19.31 -7.88 -1.49
N TYR A 168 -18.09 -8.26 -1.09
CA TYR A 168 -17.71 -8.51 0.29
C TYR A 168 -18.61 -9.54 0.99
N SER A 169 -19.00 -10.59 0.26
CA SER A 169 -19.78 -11.72 0.77
C SER A 169 -19.02 -13.05 0.60
N ASP A 170 -19.55 -14.12 1.21
CA ASP A 170 -19.03 -15.46 0.98
C ASP A 170 -18.95 -15.79 -0.52
N ILE A 171 -17.92 -16.53 -0.91
CA ILE A 171 -17.76 -16.95 -2.30
C ILE A 171 -18.46 -18.29 -2.49
N GLU A 172 -19.48 -18.31 -3.35
CA GLU A 172 -20.21 -19.51 -3.72
C GLU A 172 -19.82 -19.98 -5.13
N LEU A 173 -19.36 -21.22 -5.25
CA LEU A 173 -19.00 -21.87 -6.50
C LEU A 173 -19.94 -23.04 -6.78
N ALA A 174 -20.74 -22.93 -7.83
CA ALA A 174 -21.67 -23.96 -8.24
C ALA A 174 -20.98 -25.06 -9.08
N GLY A 175 -21.26 -26.31 -8.75
CA GLY A 175 -20.78 -27.49 -9.48
C GLY A 175 -20.43 -28.65 -8.56
N SER A 176 -20.40 -29.86 -9.13
CA SER A 176 -19.86 -31.02 -8.41
C SER A 176 -18.37 -30.84 -8.11
N LEU A 177 -17.85 -31.52 -7.09
CA LEU A 177 -16.42 -31.48 -6.76
C LEU A 177 -15.52 -31.88 -7.95
N GLU A 178 -15.96 -32.84 -8.78
CA GLU A 178 -15.25 -33.25 -10.00
C GLU A 178 -15.29 -32.17 -11.09
N SER A 179 -16.34 -31.35 -11.11
CA SER A 179 -16.44 -30.23 -12.04
C SER A 179 -15.60 -29.04 -11.59
N LEU A 180 -15.45 -28.84 -10.28
CA LEU A 180 -14.70 -27.75 -9.67
C LEU A 180 -13.19 -28.03 -9.59
N SER A 181 -12.76 -29.29 -9.47
CA SER A 181 -11.37 -29.67 -9.23
C SER A 181 -10.92 -30.86 -10.07
N ASP A 182 -9.65 -30.87 -10.49
CA ASP A 182 -8.99 -32.06 -11.04
C ASP A 182 -8.59 -33.07 -9.93
N GLN A 183 -8.69 -32.65 -8.66
CA GLN A 183 -8.38 -33.45 -7.48
C GLN A 183 -9.57 -33.46 -6.50
N PRO A 184 -10.75 -33.95 -6.92
CA PRO A 184 -11.99 -33.86 -6.13
C PRO A 184 -11.91 -34.52 -4.75
N ILE A 185 -11.12 -35.60 -4.62
CA ILE A 185 -10.89 -36.26 -3.33
C ILE A 185 -10.10 -35.36 -2.38
N LEU A 186 -9.09 -34.64 -2.87
CA LEU A 186 -8.29 -33.71 -2.07
C LEU A 186 -9.12 -32.49 -1.69
N LEU A 187 -9.91 -31.95 -2.63
CA LEU A 187 -10.84 -30.86 -2.35
C LEU A 187 -11.84 -31.25 -1.26
N LYS A 188 -12.42 -32.47 -1.34
CA LYS A 188 -13.31 -32.98 -0.30
C LYS A 188 -12.64 -33.11 1.06
N ALA A 189 -11.39 -33.59 1.10
CA ALA A 189 -10.62 -33.69 2.33
C ALA A 189 -10.31 -32.32 2.94
N LEU A 190 -9.96 -31.32 2.11
CA LEU A 190 -9.74 -29.94 2.54
C LEU A 190 -11.01 -29.35 3.17
N ILE A 191 -12.17 -29.49 2.52
CA ILE A 191 -13.47 -29.02 3.03
C ILE A 191 -13.82 -29.64 4.40
N GLN A 192 -13.35 -30.86 4.69
CA GLN A 192 -13.62 -31.53 5.97
C GLN A 192 -12.78 -31.03 7.14
N VAL A 193 -11.61 -30.42 6.86
CA VAL A 193 -10.66 -29.99 7.89
C VAL A 193 -10.59 -28.48 8.04
N GLU A 194 -10.94 -27.73 6.99
CA GLU A 194 -10.94 -26.27 6.99
C GLU A 194 -12.34 -25.75 7.34
N TYR A 195 -12.47 -25.08 8.49
CA TYR A 195 -13.79 -24.68 9.03
C TYR A 195 -14.48 -23.60 8.20
N ALA A 196 -13.68 -22.84 7.44
CA ALA A 196 -14.13 -21.77 6.56
C ALA A 196 -14.65 -22.27 5.21
N LEU A 197 -14.58 -23.58 4.95
CA LEU A 197 -15.09 -24.19 3.73
C LEU A 197 -16.30 -25.07 4.05
N SER A 198 -17.32 -25.01 3.20
CA SER A 198 -18.45 -25.93 3.28
C SER A 198 -18.95 -26.32 1.89
N TYR A 199 -19.57 -27.50 1.79
CA TYR A 199 -20.13 -27.98 0.53
C TYR A 199 -21.53 -28.54 0.73
N ASP A 200 -22.52 -27.92 0.07
CA ASP A 200 -23.90 -28.39 0.01
C ASP A 200 -24.00 -29.43 -1.11
N GLU A 201 -24.04 -30.72 -0.75
CA GLU A 201 -24.11 -31.83 -1.71
C GLU A 201 -25.42 -31.83 -2.51
N ASP A 202 -26.52 -31.34 -1.93
CA ASP A 202 -27.84 -31.32 -2.58
C ASP A 202 -27.92 -30.21 -3.64
N LYS A 203 -27.36 -29.04 -3.35
CA LYS A 203 -27.31 -27.90 -4.28
C LYS A 203 -26.06 -27.90 -5.16
N GLN A 204 -25.05 -28.70 -4.82
CA GLN A 204 -23.73 -28.71 -5.42
C GLN A 204 -23.06 -27.33 -5.37
N ILE A 205 -22.95 -26.77 -4.17
CA ILE A 205 -22.35 -25.45 -3.95
C ILE A 205 -21.21 -25.58 -2.94
N LEU A 206 -20.00 -25.19 -3.36
CA LEU A 206 -18.86 -24.93 -2.49
C LEU A 206 -18.93 -23.48 -2.00
N ASN A 207 -18.97 -23.30 -0.69
CA ASN A 207 -18.94 -21.99 -0.04
C ASN A 207 -17.57 -21.79 0.64
N ILE A 208 -17.01 -20.60 0.44
CA ILE A 208 -15.78 -20.12 1.06
C ILE A 208 -16.18 -18.90 1.90
N GLY A 209 -16.00 -19.01 3.22
CA GLY A 209 -16.40 -17.96 4.16
C GLY A 209 -15.68 -16.64 3.92
N LEU A 210 -16.38 -15.54 4.17
CA LEU A 210 -15.87 -14.18 4.07
C LEU A 210 -14.59 -13.96 4.92
N TRP A 211 -13.60 -13.31 4.31
CA TRP A 211 -12.31 -12.91 4.92
C TRP A 211 -11.44 -14.08 5.40
N GLN A 212 -11.66 -15.28 4.85
CA GLN A 212 -10.90 -16.48 5.22
C GLN A 212 -9.72 -16.70 4.27
N ASN A 213 -8.63 -15.94 4.45
CA ASN A 213 -7.48 -15.91 3.52
C ASN A 213 -6.81 -17.28 3.35
N GLU A 214 -6.58 -18.01 4.44
CA GLU A 214 -5.98 -19.35 4.41
C GLU A 214 -6.84 -20.34 3.62
N ALA A 215 -8.16 -20.34 3.89
CA ALA A 215 -9.11 -21.21 3.21
C ALA A 215 -9.20 -20.87 1.72
N LEU A 216 -9.27 -19.58 1.39
CA LEU A 216 -9.29 -19.06 0.02
C LEU A 216 -8.00 -19.44 -0.72
N TYR A 217 -6.83 -19.29 -0.10
CA TYR A 217 -5.56 -19.68 -0.69
C TYR A 217 -5.47 -21.18 -0.97
N ALA A 218 -5.83 -22.00 0.03
CA ALA A 218 -5.76 -23.45 -0.05
C ALA A 218 -6.73 -24.01 -1.10
N VAL A 219 -7.97 -23.51 -1.13
CA VAL A 219 -8.97 -23.98 -2.08
C VAL A 219 -8.64 -23.53 -3.51
N ASN A 220 -8.13 -22.31 -3.70
CA ASN A 220 -7.77 -21.76 -5.01
C ASN A 220 -6.80 -22.67 -5.78
N ALA A 221 -5.83 -23.28 -5.09
CA ALA A 221 -4.85 -24.20 -5.68
C ALA A 221 -5.46 -25.51 -6.19
N LEU A 222 -6.65 -25.89 -5.72
CA LEU A 222 -7.34 -27.12 -6.10
C LEU A 222 -8.41 -26.90 -7.18
N LEU A 223 -8.82 -25.65 -7.42
CA LEU A 223 -9.83 -25.33 -8.41
C LEU A 223 -9.27 -25.45 -9.83
N LYS A 224 -10.08 -25.99 -10.74
CA LYS A 224 -9.81 -25.96 -12.20
C LYS A 224 -9.81 -24.53 -12.73
N GLN A 225 -10.69 -23.70 -12.18
CA GLN A 225 -10.76 -22.27 -12.43
C GLN A 225 -10.38 -21.56 -11.14
N PRO A 226 -9.13 -21.09 -11.01
CA PRO A 226 -8.74 -20.33 -9.84
C PRO A 226 -9.57 -19.04 -9.76
N LEU A 227 -9.81 -18.55 -8.55
CA LEU A 227 -10.45 -17.27 -8.24
C LEU A 227 -9.47 -16.10 -8.40
N PHE A 228 -8.18 -16.39 -8.23
CA PHE A 228 -7.10 -15.44 -8.44
C PHE A 228 -5.83 -16.13 -8.90
N GLU A 229 -4.96 -15.37 -9.55
CA GLU A 229 -3.63 -15.81 -9.96
C GLU A 229 -2.59 -14.83 -9.43
N ILE A 230 -1.46 -15.34 -8.95
CA ILE A 230 -0.28 -14.51 -8.69
C ILE A 230 0.57 -14.53 -9.95
N LYS A 231 0.71 -13.37 -10.60
CA LYS A 231 1.43 -13.25 -11.89
C LYS A 231 2.62 -12.32 -11.74
N GLN A 232 3.70 -12.63 -12.45
CA GLN A 232 4.78 -11.66 -12.63
C GLN A 232 4.21 -10.44 -13.38
N ILE A 233 4.54 -9.25 -12.90
CA ILE A 233 4.19 -7.98 -13.52
C ILE A 233 5.45 -7.16 -13.72
N GLU A 234 5.56 -6.55 -14.90
CA GLU A 234 6.72 -5.74 -15.26
C GLU A 234 6.65 -4.37 -14.59
N LEU A 235 7.80 -3.83 -14.21
CA LEU A 235 7.92 -2.55 -13.52
C LEU A 235 7.25 -1.40 -14.27
N ALA A 236 7.41 -1.37 -15.60
CA ALA A 236 6.78 -0.35 -16.44
C ALA A 236 5.24 -0.42 -16.40
N GLU A 237 4.67 -1.62 -16.27
CA GLU A 237 3.23 -1.80 -16.17
C GLU A 237 2.71 -1.38 -14.79
N ILE A 238 3.45 -1.71 -13.71
CA ILE A 238 3.14 -1.19 -12.37
C ILE A 238 3.09 0.34 -12.39
N GLN A 239 4.13 0.99 -12.92
CA GLN A 239 4.19 2.46 -12.97
C GLN A 239 3.02 3.06 -13.74
N ARG A 240 2.62 2.44 -14.87
CA ARG A 240 1.47 2.89 -15.66
C ARG A 240 0.17 2.79 -14.87
N LEU A 241 -0.12 1.62 -14.30
CA LEU A 241 -1.36 1.36 -13.55
C LEU A 241 -1.45 2.26 -12.31
N GLU A 242 -0.35 2.40 -11.57
CA GLU A 242 -0.30 3.26 -10.39
C GLU A 242 -0.51 4.74 -10.72
N GLN A 243 0.00 5.22 -11.86
CA GLN A 243 -0.29 6.59 -12.33
C GLN A 243 -1.74 6.77 -12.73
N GLU A 244 -2.37 5.75 -13.33
CA GLU A 244 -3.80 5.77 -13.68
C GLU A 244 -4.67 5.80 -12.40
N LEU A 245 -4.36 4.95 -11.42
CA LEU A 245 -5.03 4.92 -10.11
C LEU A 245 -4.87 6.24 -9.35
N ALA A 246 -3.68 6.84 -9.39
CA ALA A 246 -3.43 8.15 -8.79
C ALA A 246 -4.39 9.22 -9.30
N LYS A 247 -4.62 9.27 -10.61
CA LYS A 247 -5.49 10.27 -11.25
C LYS A 247 -6.97 10.08 -10.94
N MET A 248 -7.40 8.82 -10.74
CA MET A 248 -8.80 8.54 -10.40
C MET A 248 -9.15 8.96 -8.97
N HIS A 249 -8.15 9.10 -8.09
CA HIS A 249 -8.31 9.40 -6.67
C HIS A 249 -7.64 10.70 -6.21
N SER A 250 -6.92 11.43 -7.08
CA SER A 250 -6.47 12.78 -6.75
C SER A 250 -7.65 13.74 -6.85
N TYR A 251 -7.87 14.52 -5.79
CA TYR A 251 -8.65 15.76 -5.83
C TYR A 251 -7.90 16.85 -6.62
N ASP A 252 -7.28 16.51 -7.75
CA ASP A 252 -6.93 17.54 -8.70
C ASP A 252 -8.25 17.98 -9.32
N GLU A 253 -8.79 19.06 -8.74
CA GLU A 253 -9.78 19.89 -9.40
C GLU A 253 -9.27 20.12 -10.83
N ASP A 254 -9.94 19.50 -11.80
CA ASP A 254 -9.93 19.92 -13.19
C ASP A 254 -10.46 21.37 -13.26
N TYR A 255 -9.68 22.34 -12.80
CA TYR A 255 -9.76 23.71 -13.23
C TYR A 255 -8.78 23.85 -14.39
N GLU A 256 -9.18 23.33 -15.55
CA GLU A 256 -8.73 23.88 -16.82
C GLU A 256 -9.07 25.38 -16.79
N TYR A 257 -8.07 26.21 -16.52
CA TYR A 257 -8.12 27.61 -16.91
C TYR A 257 -8.04 27.63 -18.44
N ASP A 258 -9.21 27.65 -19.08
CA ASP A 258 -9.34 28.13 -20.46
C ASP A 258 -8.82 29.57 -20.49
N GLU A 259 -7.57 29.75 -20.94
CA GLU A 259 -7.07 31.06 -21.35
C GLU A 259 -7.77 31.46 -22.66
N GLU A 260 -8.65 32.47 -22.58
CA GLU A 260 -9.06 33.31 -23.73
C GLU A 260 -7.93 34.22 -24.20
#